data_AF-A0A8S2B0I2-F1
#
_entry.id   AF-A0A8S2B0I2-F1
#
_cell.length_a   1.000
_cell.length_b   1.000
_cell.length_c   1.000
_cell.angle_alpha   90.00
_cell.angle_beta   90.00
_cell.angle_gamma   90.00
#
_symmetry.space_group_name_H-M   'P 1'
#
loop_
_entity.id
_entity.type
_entity.pdbx_description
1 polymer ?
#
loop_
_entity_poly.entity_id
_entity_poly.type
_entity_poly.pdbx_seq_one_letter_code
_entity_poly.pdbx_strand_id
1 'polypeptide(L)'
;MMAFFFAVTTPFGIVLGIALSSIYRDNSPTALITVGLLNACSAGLLIYMALVDLLAAEFMGPKLQGNIKLQIKCFFAALLGCGGMSILAKWA
;
A
#
# COMPACT_ATOMS: atom_id res chain seq x y z
N MET A 1 -8.35 16.98 15.50
CA MET A 1 -7.24 17.75 14.92
C MET A 1 -6.60 17.02 13.72
N MET A 2 -6.05 15.80 13.90
CA MET A 2 -5.40 15.04 12.81
C MET A 2 -6.28 14.76 11.58
N ALA A 3 -7.58 14.50 11.77
CA ALA A 3 -8.49 14.19 10.66
C ALA A 3 -8.59 15.33 9.62
N PHE A 4 -8.44 16.59 10.04
CA PHE A 4 -8.50 17.74 9.14
C PHE A 4 -7.25 17.85 8.28
N PHE A 5 -6.07 17.62 8.86
CA PHE A 5 -4.81 17.55 8.13
C PHE A 5 -4.80 16.39 7.12
N PHE A 6 -5.33 15.23 7.51
CA PHE A 6 -5.47 14.11 6.58
C PHE A 6 -6.42 14.45 5.42
N ALA A 7 -7.61 14.97 5.74
CA ALA A 7 -8.62 15.35 4.74
C ALA A 7 -8.16 16.44 3.76
N VAL A 8 -7.18 17.27 4.12
CA VAL A 8 -6.58 18.27 3.20
C VAL A 8 -5.37 17.70 2.45
N THR A 9 -4.54 16.90 3.11
CA THR A 9 -3.32 16.34 2.50
C THR A 9 -3.66 15.29 1.43
N THR A 10 -4.71 14.50 1.62
CA THR A 10 -5.16 13.49 0.66
C THR A 10 -5.58 14.10 -0.70
N PRO A 11 -6.52 15.07 -0.78
CA PRO A 11 -6.87 15.67 -2.05
C PRO A 11 -5.71 16.47 -2.65
N PHE A 12 -4.87 17.11 -1.82
CA PHE A 12 -3.67 17.78 -2.31
C PHE A 12 -2.71 16.81 -3.01
N GLY A 13 -2.42 15.65 -2.40
CA GLY A 13 -1.59 14.61 -3.01
C GLY A 13 -2.17 14.06 -4.32
N ILE A 14 -3.50 13.89 -4.39
CA ILE A 14 -4.20 13.44 -5.62
C ILE A 14 -4.06 14.50 -6.72
N VAL A 15 -4.30 15.78 -6.42
CA VAL A 15 -4.16 16.88 -7.39
C VAL A 15 -2.71 16.98 -7.88
N LEU A 16 -1.73 16.85 -6.99
CA LEU A 16 -0.33 16.86 -7.35
C LEU A 16 0.01 15.68 -8.27
N GLY A 17 -0.49 14.47 -7.96
CA GLY A 17 -0.33 13.29 -8.81
C GLY A 17 -0.90 13.46 -10.22
N ILE A 18 -2.11 14.04 -10.34
CA ILE A 18 -2.76 14.34 -11.63
C ILE A 18 -2.00 15.44 -12.39
N ALA A 19 -1.51 16.46 -11.69
CA ALA A 19 -0.73 17.52 -12.30
C ALA A 19 0.60 16.99 -12.86
N LEU A 20 1.30 16.15 -12.11
CA LEU A 20 2.51 15.48 -12.60
C LEU A 20 2.19 14.59 -13.82
N SER A 21 1.13 13.78 -13.76
CA SER A 21 0.77 12.92 -14.90
C SER A 21 0.34 13.71 -16.15
N SER A 22 -0.29 14.88 -15.99
CA SER A 22 -0.70 15.75 -17.11
C SER A 22 0.46 16.51 -17.76
N ILE A 23 1.56 16.75 -17.05
CA ILE A 23 2.76 17.43 -17.59
C ILE A 23 3.65 16.42 -18.35
N TYR A 24 3.48 15.12 -18.11
CA TYR A 24 4.15 14.07 -18.85
C TYR A 24 3.51 13.86 -20.23
N ARG A 25 4.28 14.13 -21.29
CA ARG A 25 3.93 13.67 -22.64
C ARG A 25 4.06 12.15 -22.67
N ASP A 26 2.99 11.45 -23.06
CA ASP A 26 2.78 9.98 -23.00
C ASP A 26 3.82 9.10 -23.71
N ASN A 27 4.82 9.67 -24.41
CA ASN A 27 5.80 8.92 -25.21
C ASN A 27 7.26 9.30 -24.93
N SER A 28 7.56 9.96 -23.80
CA SER A 28 8.94 10.31 -23.41
C SER A 28 9.52 9.30 -22.40
N PRO A 29 10.76 8.83 -22.57
CA PRO A 29 11.42 7.92 -21.61
C PRO A 29 11.50 8.50 -20.19
N THR A 30 11.52 9.82 -20.05
CA THR A 30 11.48 10.51 -18.75
C THR A 30 10.16 10.31 -18.00
N ALA A 31 9.04 10.05 -18.69
CA ALA A 31 7.73 9.77 -18.08
C ALA A 31 7.68 8.39 -17.44
N LEU A 32 8.16 7.39 -18.17
CA LEU A 32 8.22 6.02 -17.71
C LEU A 32 9.11 5.89 -16.47
N ILE A 33 10.24 6.61 -16.46
CA ILE A 33 11.18 6.58 -15.32
C ILE A 33 10.55 7.17 -14.05
N THR A 34 9.83 8.28 -14.14
CA THR A 34 9.26 8.93 -12.95
C THR A 34 7.99 8.25 -12.47
N VAL A 35 7.12 7.77 -13.36
CA VAL A 35 5.99 6.93 -12.97
C VAL A 35 6.49 5.64 -12.35
N GLY A 36 7.53 5.03 -12.93
CA GLY A 36 8.20 3.86 -12.35
C GLY A 36 8.76 4.12 -10.95
N LEU A 37 9.44 5.26 -10.75
CA LEU A 37 9.97 5.66 -9.44
C LEU A 37 8.85 5.91 -8.41
N LEU A 38 7.82 6.67 -8.79
CA LEU A 38 6.68 6.95 -7.93
C LEU A 38 5.92 5.67 -7.55
N ASN A 39 5.76 4.75 -8.50
CA ASN A 39 5.15 3.46 -8.26
C ASN A 39 6.00 2.58 -7.33
N ALA A 40 7.33 2.57 -7.51
CA ALA A 40 8.24 1.85 -6.62
C ALA A 40 8.22 2.41 -5.20
N CYS A 41 8.22 3.74 -5.04
CA CYS A 41 8.08 4.39 -3.74
C CYS A 41 6.74 4.05 -3.07
N SER A 42 5.64 4.09 -3.83
CA SER A 42 4.30 3.72 -3.34
C SER A 42 4.24 2.25 -2.89
N ALA A 43 4.77 1.33 -3.70
CA ALA A 43 4.85 -0.09 -3.36
C ALA A 43 5.69 -0.33 -2.08
N GLY A 44 6.81 0.38 -1.92
CA GLY A 44 7.64 0.31 -0.71
C GLY A 44 6.91 0.75 0.55
N LEU A 45 6.17 1.85 0.50
CA LEU A 45 5.34 2.33 1.61
C LEU A 45 4.22 1.35 1.96
N LEU A 46 3.58 0.76 0.94
CA LEU A 46 2.48 -0.19 1.12
C LEU A 46 2.98 -1.50 1.78
N ILE A 47 4.17 -1.98 1.40
CA ILE A 47 4.84 -3.12 2.05
C ILE A 47 5.18 -2.78 3.51
N TYR A 48 5.72 -1.58 3.78
CA TYR A 48 6.03 -1.15 5.15
C TYR A 48 4.78 -1.12 6.04
N MET A 49 3.69 -0.50 5.57
CA MET A 49 2.42 -0.48 6.30
C MET A 49 1.88 -1.90 6.53
N ALA A 50 1.94 -2.78 5.53
CA ALA A 50 1.43 -4.14 5.65
C ALA A 50 2.21 -4.97 6.68
N LEU A 51 3.55 -4.93 6.65
CA LEU A 51 4.40 -5.74 7.54
C LEU A 51 4.62 -5.12 8.91
N VAL A 52 4.88 -3.82 8.98
CA VAL A 52 5.30 -3.16 10.21
C VAL A 52 4.10 -2.59 10.97
N ASP A 53 3.21 -1.86 10.31
CA ASP A 53 2.06 -1.24 11.01
C ASP A 53 0.91 -2.24 11.24
N LEU A 54 0.58 -3.08 10.25
CA LEU A 54 -0.53 -4.03 10.34
C LEU A 54 -0.11 -5.35 10.97
N LEU A 55 0.85 -6.05 10.36
CA LEU A 55 1.20 -7.40 10.79
C LEU A 55 1.87 -7.38 12.17
N ALA A 56 2.84 -6.51 12.44
CA ALA A 56 3.47 -6.45 13.75
C ALA A 56 2.48 -6.07 14.87
N ALA A 57 1.53 -5.17 14.62
CA ALA A 57 0.49 -4.82 15.58
C ALA A 57 -0.46 -5.99 15.90
N GLU A 58 -0.83 -6.79 14.89
CA GLU A 58 -1.62 -8.01 15.08
C GLU A 58 -0.84 -9.04 15.93
N PHE A 59 0.45 -9.27 15.66
CA PHE A 59 1.28 -10.21 16.42
C PHE A 59 1.60 -9.75 17.85
N MET A 60 1.73 -8.44 18.08
CA MET A 60 1.98 -7.87 19.42
C MET A 60 0.70 -7.63 20.24
N GLY A 61 -0.48 -7.83 19.64
CA GLY A 61 -1.75 -7.67 20.33
C GLY A 61 -1.99 -8.73 21.42
N PRO A 62 -2.46 -8.34 22.63
CA PRO A 62 -2.68 -9.27 23.75
C PRO A 62 -3.73 -10.36 23.45
N LYS A 63 -4.57 -10.17 22.43
CA LYS A 63 -5.56 -11.15 21.95
C LYS A 63 -4.95 -12.28 21.11
N LEU A 64 -3.82 -12.04 20.44
CA LEU A 64 -3.16 -13.01 19.55
C LEU A 64 -2.08 -13.83 20.27
N GLN A 65 -1.36 -13.21 21.22
CA GLN A 65 -0.35 -13.88 22.04
C GLN A 65 -0.87 -15.09 22.84
N GLY A 66 -2.15 -15.07 23.24
CA GLY A 66 -2.76 -16.17 24.00
C GLY A 66 -3.23 -17.36 23.16
N ASN A 67 -3.31 -17.25 21.82
CA ASN A 67 -3.92 -18.27 20.97
C ASN A 67 -3.22 -18.38 19.60
N ILE A 68 -2.18 -19.21 19.54
CA ILE A 68 -1.43 -19.55 18.30
C ILE A 68 -2.34 -19.98 17.13
N LYS A 69 -3.48 -20.64 17.42
CA LYS A 69 -4.46 -21.03 16.39
C LYS A 69 -5.08 -19.82 15.67
N LEU A 70 -5.24 -18.70 16.35
CA LEU A 70 -5.84 -17.47 15.79
C LEU A 70 -4.80 -16.69 14.98
N GLN A 71 -3.55 -16.69 15.45
CA GLN A 71 -2.40 -16.15 14.72
C GLN A 71 -2.17 -16.84 13.37
N ILE A 72 -2.23 -18.18 13.35
CA ILE A 72 -2.13 -18.96 12.11
C ILE A 72 -3.30 -18.63 11.17
N LYS A 73 -4.53 -18.45 11.67
CA LYS A 73 -5.68 -18.05 10.84
C LYS A 73 -5.50 -16.66 10.23
N CYS A 74 -5.04 -15.66 10.98
CA CYS A 74 -4.73 -14.34 10.43
C CYS A 74 -3.64 -14.40 9.36
N PHE A 75 -2.58 -15.17 9.61
CA PHE A 75 -1.50 -15.35 8.62
C PHE A 75 -2.00 -16.04 7.34
N PHE A 76 -2.87 -17.05 7.49
CA PHE A 76 -3.50 -17.72 6.36
C PHE A 76 -4.43 -16.78 5.58
N ALA A 77 -5.21 -15.95 6.26
CA ALA A 77 -6.06 -14.94 5.63
C ALA A 77 -5.22 -13.87 4.90
N ALA A 78 -4.08 -13.44 5.48
CA ALA A 78 -3.16 -12.51 4.84
C ALA A 78 -2.50 -13.12 3.59
N LEU A 79 -2.05 -14.39 3.66
CA LEU A 79 -1.53 -15.12 2.50
C LEU A 79 -2.58 -15.30 1.41
N LEU A 80 -3.82 -15.61 1.77
CA LEU A 80 -4.92 -15.76 0.84
C LEU A 80 -5.24 -14.42 0.17
N GLY A 81 -5.23 -13.32 0.92
CA GLY A 81 -5.38 -11.96 0.37
C GLY A 81 -4.26 -11.58 -0.60
N CYS A 82 -3.00 -11.85 -0.24
CA CYS A 82 -1.85 -11.63 -1.11
C CYS A 82 -1.91 -12.49 -2.38
N GLY A 83 -2.27 -13.77 -2.24
CA GLY A 83 -2.48 -14.70 -3.36
C GLY A 83 -3.60 -14.23 -4.29
N GLY A 84 -4.72 -13.74 -3.74
CA GLY A 84 -5.83 -13.17 -4.50
C GLY A 84 -5.41 -11.94 -5.31
N MET A 85 -4.67 -11.01 -4.69
CA MET A 85 -4.14 -9.83 -5.37
C MET A 85 -3.11 -10.20 -6.46
N SER A 86 -2.28 -11.22 -6.25
CA SER A 86 -1.33 -11.71 -7.27
C SER A 86 -2.03 -12.32 -8.48
N ILE A 87 -3.15 -13.03 -8.28
CA ILE A 87 -3.96 -13.56 -9.38
C ILE A 87 -4.57 -12.41 -10.19
N LEU A 88 -5.13 -11.39 -9.52
CA LEU A 88 -5.66 -10.19 -10.21
C LEU A 88 -4.57 -9.48 -11.00
N ALA A 89 -3.35 -9.36 -10.46
CA ALA A 89 -2.22 -8.74 -11.15
C ALA A 89 -1.78 -9.46 -12.44
N LYS A 90 -2.09 -10.75 -12.62
CA LYS A 90 -1.85 -11.43 -13.91
C LYS A 90 -2.86 -11.07 -15.00
N TRP A 91 -4.01 -10.53 -14.62
CA TRP A 91 -5.10 -10.17 -15.53
C TRP A 91 -5.28 -8.64 -15.65
N ALA A 92 -4.49 -7.86 -14.91
CA ALA A 92 -4.38 -6.41 -15.02
C ALA A 92 -3.26 -6.05 -16.02
#